data_AF-A0AAW1Q8H9-F1
#
_entry.id   AF-A0AAW1Q8H9-F1
#
_cell.length_a   1.000
_cell.length_b   1.000
_cell.length_c   1.000
_cell.angle_alpha   90.00
_cell.angle_beta   90.00
_cell.angle_gamma   90.00
#
_symmetry.space_group_name_H-M   'P 1'
#
loop_
_entity.id
_entity.type
_entity.pdbx_description
1 polymer ?
#
loop_
_entity_poly.entity_id
_entity_poly.type
_entity_poly.pdbx_seq_one_letter_code
_entity_poly.pdbx_strand_id
1 'polypeptide(L)'
;MAVLYDLGGISSASAQPLPFTLSRGTVPNDNYTGALAAGADGQAGWRNGRATFYDGPAYFTNAYISRGVGAFGTVIYGSCGYFETRDGAAEPTYQDLAFGPVNVAALADVDPDYPGSCGRCYEVRCKPGLVPGNGSQPQPVDIHSPNYLAGVNSTVKDTYGRSYPGNAAEAQGFNDVDCWNASTVVHIVDNCPAFQNKSGGLNQQQVCNSDTYHFDLSFYAFEQLAHPIYGSMGLEFRPMDCYTNTPFNFTGGAGGPYFVNTTGFLPGYINSTIYGDRVETGWSWNPYYLHSSEFWRPGAGVNGSNATCVTVATRAQYNQPGTGGGGLTFTCRECSKPGYQPFGVNNQLQFWVRSNSSGIPSDPREQTYPKGSLPNLSVSLNNADNGQSCNAAPHLASTPQYQVGGPLLLLQFGGKRCRQPLVKSGARLELRWRFWPHLELNGASRRAAALAI
;
A
#
# COMPACT_ATOMS: atom_id res chain seq x y z
N MET A 1 -14.20 -34.28 -54.76
CA MET A 1 -14.92 -35.06 -53.74
C MET A 1 -15.49 -34.07 -52.74
N ALA A 2 -16.74 -33.69 -52.98
CA ALA A 2 -17.53 -32.82 -52.13
C ALA A 2 -18.72 -33.67 -51.65
N VAL A 3 -19.01 -33.61 -50.36
CA VAL A 3 -20.23 -34.19 -49.78
C VAL A 3 -21.03 -33.02 -49.24
N LEU A 4 -22.16 -32.77 -49.89
CA LEU A 4 -23.25 -31.91 -49.43
C LEU A 4 -23.90 -32.52 -48.18
N TYR A 5 -24.27 -31.67 -47.23
CA TYR A 5 -25.57 -31.77 -46.58
C TYR A 5 -26.15 -30.35 -46.41
N ASP A 6 -27.26 -30.12 -47.10
CA ASP A 6 -28.27 -29.12 -46.80
C ASP A 6 -29.35 -29.80 -45.93
N LEU A 7 -29.96 -29.04 -45.02
CA LEU A 7 -31.40 -29.03 -44.71
C LEU A 7 -31.67 -28.18 -43.46
N GLY A 8 -32.53 -27.17 -43.61
CA GLY A 8 -33.51 -26.82 -42.57
C GLY A 8 -33.46 -25.39 -42.04
N GLY A 9 -34.15 -24.47 -42.73
CA GLY A 9 -34.44 -23.14 -42.23
C GLY A 9 -35.47 -23.11 -41.11
N ILE A 10 -35.37 -22.10 -40.24
CA ILE A 10 -36.45 -21.60 -39.39
C ILE A 10 -36.41 -20.06 -39.40
N SER A 11 -37.61 -19.51 -39.44
CA SER A 11 -38.07 -18.14 -39.69
C SER A 11 -37.45 -17.01 -38.88
N SER A 12 -37.31 -15.88 -39.57
CA SER A 12 -37.11 -14.52 -39.06
C SER A 12 -38.28 -14.03 -38.20
N ALA A 13 -37.99 -13.57 -36.98
CA ALA A 13 -38.87 -12.72 -36.18
C ALA A 13 -38.21 -11.34 -36.00
N SER A 14 -38.91 -10.30 -36.44
CA SER A 14 -38.48 -8.91 -36.33
C SER A 14 -38.71 -8.41 -34.90
N ALA A 15 -37.66 -7.96 -34.21
CA ALA A 15 -37.78 -7.24 -32.95
C ALA A 15 -37.72 -5.73 -33.21
N GLN A 16 -38.81 -5.02 -32.90
CA GLN A 16 -38.85 -3.56 -32.91
C GLN A 16 -38.17 -2.99 -31.64
N PRO A 17 -37.52 -1.82 -31.72
CA PRO A 17 -36.92 -1.18 -30.55
C PRO A 17 -37.98 -0.47 -29.70
N LEU A 18 -38.05 -0.81 -28.41
CA LEU A 18 -38.84 -0.07 -27.43
C LEU A 18 -38.09 1.19 -26.96
N PRO A 19 -38.77 2.34 -26.78
CA PRO A 19 -38.16 3.56 -26.28
C PRO A 19 -37.96 3.45 -24.75
N PHE A 20 -36.72 3.66 -24.30
CA PHE A 20 -36.38 3.70 -22.88
C PHE A 20 -36.50 5.14 -22.37
N THR A 21 -37.51 5.41 -21.54
CA THR A 21 -37.71 6.71 -20.88
C THR A 21 -37.02 6.70 -19.52
N LEU A 22 -35.98 7.52 -19.34
CA LEU A 22 -35.30 7.71 -18.05
C LEU A 22 -36.20 8.52 -17.10
N SER A 23 -36.66 7.90 -16.00
CA SER A 23 -37.18 8.64 -14.85
C SER A 23 -36.07 8.81 -13.80
N ARG A 24 -35.84 10.06 -13.38
CA ARG A 24 -34.98 10.39 -12.24
C ARG A 24 -35.71 10.04 -10.95
N GLY A 25 -35.27 8.96 -10.29
CA GLY A 25 -35.63 8.63 -8.91
C GLY A 25 -34.39 8.69 -8.02
N THR A 26 -34.39 9.62 -7.08
CA THR A 26 -33.48 9.65 -5.92
C THR A 26 -33.81 8.50 -4.96
N VAL A 27 -32.84 7.65 -4.64
CA VAL A 27 -32.94 6.63 -3.57
C VAL A 27 -31.60 6.56 -2.81
N PRO A 28 -31.59 6.34 -1.47
CA PRO A 28 -30.41 6.47 -0.61
C PRO A 28 -29.38 5.35 -0.79
N ASN A 29 -28.10 5.71 -0.55
CA ASN A 29 -26.95 4.81 -0.41
C ASN A 29 -27.22 3.72 0.63
N ASP A 30 -27.24 2.46 0.18
CA ASP A 30 -26.78 1.26 0.90
C ASP A 30 -27.13 0.06 0.03
N ASN A 31 -26.22 -0.32 -0.90
CA ASN A 31 -26.11 -1.65 -1.53
C ASN A 31 -25.01 -1.62 -2.61
N TYR A 32 -23.74 -1.71 -2.20
CA TYR A 32 -22.67 -2.16 -3.09
C TYR A 32 -22.77 -3.69 -3.24
N THR A 33 -23.75 -4.14 -4.02
CA THR A 33 -23.75 -5.47 -4.64
C THR A 33 -23.42 -5.32 -6.12
N GLY A 34 -22.32 -4.64 -6.42
CA GLY A 34 -21.62 -4.80 -7.69
C GLY A 34 -20.78 -6.06 -7.59
N ALA A 35 -21.41 -7.23 -7.70
CA ALA A 35 -20.68 -8.44 -8.06
C ALA A 35 -20.16 -8.23 -9.49
N LEU A 36 -18.99 -7.61 -9.62
CA LEU A 36 -18.19 -7.74 -10.83
C LEU A 36 -17.98 -9.23 -11.02
N ALA A 37 -18.57 -9.75 -12.08
CA ALA A 37 -18.52 -11.15 -12.44
C ALA A 37 -17.08 -11.64 -12.26
N ALA A 38 -16.90 -12.67 -11.43
CA ALA A 38 -15.71 -13.50 -11.44
C ALA A 38 -15.41 -13.78 -12.91
N GLY A 39 -14.24 -13.32 -13.37
CA GLY A 39 -13.85 -13.45 -14.77
C GLY A 39 -14.11 -14.88 -15.21
N ALA A 40 -14.95 -15.03 -16.22
CA ALA A 40 -15.14 -16.29 -16.92
C ALA A 40 -13.88 -16.59 -17.74
N ASP A 41 -12.79 -16.89 -17.04
CA ASP A 41 -11.62 -17.58 -17.58
C ASP A 41 -11.03 -18.42 -16.44
N GLY A 42 -11.27 -19.73 -16.51
CA GLY A 42 -11.12 -20.70 -15.42
C GLY A 42 -9.69 -21.02 -14.99
N GLN A 43 -8.82 -20.03 -14.83
CA GLN A 43 -7.54 -20.20 -14.15
C GLN A 43 -7.68 -19.81 -12.67
N ALA A 44 -7.53 -20.79 -11.79
CA ALA A 44 -7.77 -20.69 -10.34
C ALA A 44 -7.24 -19.37 -9.73
N GLY A 45 -8.17 -18.48 -9.36
CA GLY A 45 -7.93 -17.31 -8.52
C GLY A 45 -7.55 -16.00 -9.22
N TRP A 46 -7.45 -15.94 -10.56
CA TRP A 46 -7.16 -14.69 -11.27
C TRP A 46 -8.38 -13.77 -11.37
N ARG A 47 -8.14 -12.46 -11.22
CA ARG A 47 -9.15 -11.39 -11.35
C ARG A 47 -8.70 -10.39 -12.41
N ASN A 48 -9.66 -9.85 -13.15
CA ASN A 48 -9.39 -8.80 -14.13
C ASN A 48 -9.31 -7.42 -13.45
N GLY A 49 -8.42 -6.57 -13.93
CA GLY A 49 -8.27 -5.19 -13.53
C GLY A 49 -7.55 -4.36 -14.60
N ARG A 50 -7.07 -3.20 -14.20
CA ARG A 50 -6.25 -2.28 -15.00
C ARG A 50 -5.01 -1.90 -14.22
N ALA A 51 -3.88 -1.80 -14.90
CA ALA A 51 -2.69 -1.17 -14.36
C ALA A 51 -2.38 0.16 -15.07
N THR A 52 -1.87 1.13 -14.32
CA THR A 52 -1.02 2.22 -14.83
C THR A 52 0.38 2.04 -14.24
N PHE A 53 1.27 3.01 -14.46
CA PHE A 53 2.50 3.07 -13.70
C PHE A 53 2.81 4.46 -13.16
N TYR A 54 3.63 4.45 -12.12
CA TYR A 54 4.19 5.64 -11.49
C TYR A 54 5.71 5.52 -11.32
N ASP A 55 6.34 6.69 -11.19
CA ASP A 55 7.78 6.89 -11.26
C ASP A 55 8.40 6.48 -12.62
N GLY A 56 9.73 6.47 -12.72
CA GLY A 56 10.46 5.97 -13.89
C GLY A 56 11.85 6.57 -14.03
N PRO A 57 12.75 5.94 -14.80
CA PRO A 57 14.09 6.46 -15.00
C PRO A 57 14.04 7.82 -15.71
N ALA A 58 14.98 8.71 -15.34
CA ALA A 58 14.98 10.10 -15.79
C ALA A 58 14.93 10.26 -17.32
N TYR A 59 15.61 9.37 -18.07
CA TYR A 59 15.60 9.43 -19.54
C TYR A 59 14.20 9.19 -20.10
N PHE A 60 13.40 8.31 -19.48
CA PHE A 60 12.06 7.98 -19.92
C PHE A 60 11.10 9.12 -19.57
N THR A 61 11.10 9.56 -18.31
CA THR A 61 10.19 10.62 -17.85
C THR A 61 10.46 11.96 -18.54
N ASN A 62 11.73 12.29 -18.83
CA ASN A 62 12.10 13.49 -19.59
C ASN A 62 11.60 13.47 -21.03
N ALA A 63 11.44 12.30 -21.65
CA ALA A 63 10.88 12.18 -23.01
C ALA A 63 9.40 12.59 -23.08
N TYR A 64 8.72 12.70 -21.92
CA TYR A 64 7.31 13.05 -21.81
C TYR A 64 7.08 14.27 -20.92
N ILE A 65 8.06 15.18 -20.83
CA ILE A 65 7.98 16.38 -19.99
C ILE A 65 6.80 17.31 -20.35
N SER A 66 6.23 17.17 -21.55
CA SER A 66 5.00 17.84 -21.98
C SER A 66 3.77 17.49 -21.12
N ARG A 67 3.79 16.37 -20.38
CA ARG A 67 2.78 16.03 -19.37
C ARG A 67 2.88 16.86 -18.09
N GLY A 68 4.00 17.56 -17.90
CA GLY A 68 4.33 18.29 -16.69
C GLY A 68 5.38 17.58 -15.84
N VAL A 69 6.18 18.38 -15.12
CA VAL A 69 7.17 17.88 -14.17
C VAL A 69 6.47 17.10 -13.06
N GLY A 70 6.90 15.87 -12.81
CA GLY A 70 6.29 14.99 -11.79
C GLY A 70 4.96 14.35 -12.22
N ALA A 71 4.59 14.40 -13.50
CA ALA A 71 3.33 13.84 -14.00
C ALA A 71 3.18 12.31 -13.83
N PHE A 72 4.29 11.61 -13.60
CA PHE A 72 4.31 10.17 -13.32
C PHE A 72 4.23 9.85 -11.82
N GLY A 73 4.07 10.84 -10.94
CA GLY A 73 4.10 10.60 -9.49
C GLY A 73 5.47 10.12 -9.00
N THR A 74 5.51 9.66 -7.75
CA THR A 74 6.69 9.04 -7.17
C THR A 74 6.31 7.87 -6.28
N VAL A 75 7.13 6.83 -6.29
CA VAL A 75 6.97 5.68 -5.39
C VAL A 75 7.47 5.97 -3.97
N ILE A 76 8.30 6.99 -3.85
CA ILE A 76 8.91 7.42 -2.60
C ILE A 76 7.86 8.18 -1.80
N TYR A 77 7.83 7.99 -0.47
CA TYR A 77 6.76 8.50 0.40
C TYR A 77 5.40 7.86 0.17
N GLY A 78 5.39 6.66 -0.44
CA GLY A 78 4.19 5.84 -0.52
C GLY A 78 3.52 5.74 0.85
N SER A 79 2.20 5.73 0.83
CA SER A 79 1.36 5.92 2.00
C SER A 79 1.46 4.78 3.03
N CYS A 80 2.07 3.65 2.69
CA CYS A 80 2.41 2.60 3.66
C CYS A 80 3.72 2.88 4.43
N GLY A 81 4.52 3.84 3.98
CA GLY A 81 5.72 4.37 4.64
C GLY A 81 6.95 3.46 4.63
N TYR A 82 7.03 2.53 3.68
CA TYR A 82 8.11 1.55 3.58
C TYR A 82 9.39 2.09 2.91
N PHE A 83 9.96 3.16 3.48
CA PHE A 83 11.19 3.76 2.98
C PHE A 83 12.22 3.99 4.09
N GLU A 84 13.48 3.74 3.75
CA GLU A 84 14.63 4.02 4.59
C GLU A 84 15.00 5.50 4.54
N THR A 85 15.52 5.99 5.66
CA THR A 85 16.17 7.30 5.73
C THR A 85 17.51 7.14 6.43
N ARG A 86 18.51 7.93 6.03
CA ARG A 86 19.85 7.90 6.63
C ARG A 86 20.24 9.28 7.12
N ASP A 87 20.89 9.33 8.27
CA ASP A 87 21.31 10.60 8.89
C ASP A 87 22.18 11.43 7.94
N GLY A 88 21.70 12.63 7.59
CA GLY A 88 22.41 13.55 6.71
C GLY A 88 22.46 13.13 5.24
N ALA A 89 21.69 12.11 4.84
CA ALA A 89 21.50 11.78 3.43
C ALA A 89 20.62 12.83 2.72
N ALA A 90 20.72 12.83 1.40
CA ALA A 90 19.76 13.53 0.54
C ALA A 90 18.34 12.95 0.73
N GLU A 91 17.35 13.62 0.14
CA GLU A 91 15.99 13.10 0.04
C GLU A 91 16.00 11.62 -0.41
N PRO A 92 15.20 10.75 0.23
CA PRO A 92 14.99 9.37 -0.19
C PRO A 92 14.79 9.24 -1.70
N THR A 93 15.33 8.16 -2.22
CA THR A 93 15.29 7.75 -3.62
C THR A 93 14.57 6.42 -3.76
N TYR A 94 14.29 5.98 -4.98
CA TYR A 94 13.59 4.71 -5.21
C TYR A 94 14.41 3.49 -4.72
N GLN A 95 15.74 3.64 -4.58
CA GLN A 95 16.61 2.63 -3.97
C GLN A 95 16.38 2.47 -2.46
N ASP A 96 15.76 3.46 -1.81
CA ASP A 96 15.53 3.45 -0.36
C ASP A 96 14.19 2.79 0.00
N LEU A 97 13.43 2.26 -0.97
CA LEU A 97 12.24 1.46 -0.68
C LEU A 97 12.63 0.12 -0.05
N ALA A 98 11.98 -0.23 1.07
CA ALA A 98 12.28 -1.47 1.78
C ALA A 98 12.12 -2.71 0.88
N PHE A 99 11.08 -2.74 0.03
CA PHE A 99 10.79 -3.85 -0.87
C PHE A 99 11.54 -3.77 -2.22
N GLY A 100 12.38 -2.75 -2.42
CA GLY A 100 13.01 -2.42 -3.69
C GLY A 100 12.01 -1.83 -4.71
N PRO A 101 12.52 -1.20 -5.78
CA PRO A 101 11.69 -0.45 -6.74
C PRO A 101 11.00 -1.31 -7.80
N VAL A 102 11.40 -2.58 -7.94
CA VAL A 102 11.03 -3.42 -9.10
C VAL A 102 9.68 -4.10 -8.96
N ASN A 103 9.23 -4.31 -7.72
CA ASN A 103 8.14 -5.22 -7.39
C ASN A 103 7.18 -4.58 -6.37
N VAL A 104 6.77 -3.35 -6.65
CA VAL A 104 5.85 -2.59 -5.80
C VAL A 104 4.73 -1.95 -6.60
N ALA A 105 3.61 -1.69 -5.92
CA ALA A 105 2.42 -1.08 -6.47
C ALA A 105 1.68 -0.21 -5.44
N ALA A 106 0.86 0.69 -5.95
CA ALA A 106 -0.20 1.37 -5.23
C ALA A 106 -1.55 0.71 -5.55
N LEU A 107 -2.40 0.49 -4.55
CA LEU A 107 -3.75 -0.04 -4.76
C LEU A 107 -4.77 1.10 -4.70
N ALA A 108 -5.75 1.12 -5.61
CA ALA A 108 -6.80 2.13 -5.59
C ALA A 108 -7.59 2.10 -4.27
N ASP A 109 -7.87 3.26 -3.68
CA ASP A 109 -8.54 3.33 -2.38
C ASP A 109 -10.04 2.97 -2.42
N VAL A 110 -10.62 2.94 -3.62
CA VAL A 110 -11.98 2.43 -3.86
C VAL A 110 -12.05 0.92 -4.04
N ASP A 111 -10.90 0.25 -4.22
CA ASP A 111 -10.90 -1.20 -4.44
C ASP A 111 -11.41 -1.93 -3.20
N PRO A 112 -12.28 -2.96 -3.35
CA PRO A 112 -12.76 -3.76 -2.21
C PRO A 112 -11.65 -4.39 -1.35
N ASP A 113 -10.46 -4.60 -1.94
CA ASP A 113 -9.25 -5.15 -1.30
C ASP A 113 -8.35 -4.08 -0.67
N TYR A 114 -8.67 -2.81 -0.80
CA TYR A 114 -7.89 -1.72 -0.21
C TYR A 114 -7.76 -1.77 1.33
N PRO A 115 -8.79 -2.14 2.10
CA PRO A 115 -8.68 -2.19 3.56
C PRO A 115 -7.59 -3.15 4.02
N GLY A 116 -6.67 -2.69 4.85
CA GLY A 116 -5.48 -3.45 5.29
C GLY A 116 -4.52 -3.84 4.16
N SER A 117 -4.53 -3.14 3.03
CA SER A 117 -3.74 -3.55 1.85
C SER A 117 -2.22 -3.41 2.01
N CYS A 118 -1.74 -2.52 2.87
CA CYS A 118 -0.30 -2.27 3.03
C CYS A 118 0.49 -3.55 3.30
N GLY A 119 1.56 -3.77 2.53
CA GLY A 119 2.44 -4.92 2.63
C GLY A 119 1.89 -6.22 2.03
N ARG A 120 0.64 -6.26 1.55
CA ARG A 120 0.10 -7.44 0.85
C ARG A 120 0.80 -7.67 -0.48
N CYS A 121 0.78 -8.92 -0.94
CA CYS A 121 1.40 -9.33 -2.20
C CYS A 121 0.36 -9.83 -3.20
N TYR A 122 0.58 -9.47 -4.46
CA TYR A 122 -0.21 -9.94 -5.59
C TYR A 122 0.71 -10.41 -6.69
N GLU A 123 0.40 -11.56 -7.28
CA GLU A 123 0.93 -11.88 -8.59
C GLU A 123 0.09 -11.14 -9.61
N VAL A 124 0.75 -10.44 -10.52
CA VAL A 124 0.14 -9.63 -11.58
C VAL A 124 0.71 -10.06 -12.92
N ARG A 125 -0.14 -10.05 -13.95
CA ARG A 125 0.27 -10.26 -15.34
C ARG A 125 -0.52 -9.36 -16.27
N CYS A 126 0.09 -9.00 -17.40
CA CYS A 126 -0.59 -8.23 -18.43
C CYS A 126 -1.66 -9.10 -19.12
N LYS A 127 -2.84 -8.51 -19.32
CA LYS A 127 -3.90 -9.08 -20.13
C LYS A 127 -3.87 -8.38 -21.50
N PRO A 128 -3.53 -9.09 -22.59
CA PRO A 128 -3.40 -8.47 -23.90
C PRO A 128 -4.76 -8.03 -24.44
N GLY A 129 -4.75 -7.07 -25.34
CA GLY A 129 -5.96 -6.53 -25.97
C GLY A 129 -6.37 -5.16 -25.41
N LEU A 130 -7.65 -4.84 -25.60
CA LEU A 130 -8.23 -3.58 -25.16
C LEU A 130 -8.12 -3.40 -23.65
N VAL A 131 -7.53 -2.27 -23.24
CA VAL A 131 -7.43 -1.91 -21.82
C VAL A 131 -8.82 -1.56 -21.29
N PRO A 132 -9.25 -2.12 -20.14
CA PRO A 132 -10.53 -1.76 -19.55
C PRO A 132 -10.52 -0.31 -19.05
N GLY A 133 -11.48 0.48 -19.52
CA GLY A 133 -11.83 1.82 -19.04
C GLY A 133 -12.79 1.76 -17.86
N ASN A 134 -13.52 2.84 -17.63
CA ASN A 134 -14.53 2.91 -16.55
C ASN A 134 -15.90 2.47 -17.09
N GLY A 135 -16.71 1.79 -16.29
CA GLY A 135 -18.07 1.38 -16.68
C GLY A 135 -18.12 0.26 -17.71
N SER A 136 -17.18 -0.69 -17.65
CA SER A 136 -17.02 -1.80 -18.61
C SER A 136 -16.73 -1.40 -20.07
N GLN A 137 -16.41 -0.13 -20.34
CA GLN A 137 -16.00 0.33 -21.67
C GLN A 137 -14.50 0.16 -21.89
N PRO A 138 -14.00 -0.02 -23.12
CA PRO A 138 -12.58 0.11 -23.43
C PRO A 138 -12.04 1.51 -23.06
N GLN A 139 -10.79 1.60 -22.63
CA GLN A 139 -10.14 2.86 -22.29
C GLN A 139 -9.94 3.70 -23.56
N PRO A 140 -10.57 4.88 -23.66
CA PRO A 140 -10.35 5.76 -24.80
C PRO A 140 -8.94 6.35 -24.75
N VAL A 141 -8.37 6.58 -25.94
CA VAL A 141 -7.16 7.41 -26.11
C VAL A 141 -7.50 8.64 -26.92
N ASP A 142 -6.93 9.77 -26.50
CA ASP A 142 -6.91 10.99 -27.29
C ASP A 142 -5.49 11.16 -27.81
N ILE A 143 -5.31 10.99 -29.12
CA ILE A 143 -4.00 11.05 -29.79
C ILE A 143 -3.35 12.43 -29.71
N HIS A 144 -4.13 13.47 -29.38
CA HIS A 144 -3.64 14.83 -29.16
C HIS A 144 -3.37 15.12 -27.68
N SER A 145 -3.73 14.19 -26.78
CA SER A 145 -3.50 14.35 -25.35
C SER A 145 -2.05 14.02 -25.01
N PRO A 146 -1.38 14.84 -24.18
CA PRO A 146 -0.05 14.49 -23.67
C PRO A 146 -0.08 13.23 -22.80
N ASN A 147 -1.26 12.78 -22.33
CA ASN A 147 -1.40 11.55 -21.57
C ASN A 147 -1.29 10.28 -22.43
N TYR A 148 -1.46 10.40 -23.76
CA TYR A 148 -1.20 9.31 -24.70
C TYR A 148 0.29 9.32 -25.11
N LEU A 149 1.11 8.54 -24.40
CA LEU A 149 2.57 8.62 -24.52
C LEU A 149 3.06 8.29 -25.94
N ALA A 150 2.43 7.33 -26.63
CA ALA A 150 2.80 6.98 -28.00
C ALA A 150 2.62 8.16 -28.97
N GLY A 151 1.60 9.00 -28.76
CA GLY A 151 1.37 10.23 -29.55
C GLY A 151 2.40 11.34 -29.27
N VAL A 152 3.06 11.30 -28.10
CA VAL A 152 4.14 12.25 -27.75
C VAL A 152 5.48 11.76 -28.29
N ASN A 153 5.86 10.52 -27.98
CA ASN A 153 7.10 9.91 -28.45
C ASN A 153 7.00 8.38 -28.38
N SER A 154 6.85 7.73 -29.54
CA SER A 154 6.75 6.28 -29.67
C SER A 154 8.11 5.56 -29.78
N THR A 155 9.22 6.30 -29.82
CA THR A 155 10.56 5.75 -30.10
C THR A 155 11.39 5.44 -28.86
N VAL A 156 10.96 5.91 -27.68
CA VAL A 156 11.65 5.69 -26.41
C VAL A 156 11.70 4.19 -26.12
N LYS A 157 12.89 3.69 -25.79
CA LYS A 157 13.08 2.30 -25.36
C LYS A 157 12.86 2.18 -23.86
N ASP A 158 12.39 1.03 -23.41
CA ASP A 158 12.40 0.69 -21.98
C ASP A 158 13.81 0.35 -21.48
N THR A 159 13.95 -0.03 -20.21
CA THR A 159 15.27 -0.28 -19.60
C THR A 159 15.95 -1.55 -20.14
N TYR A 160 15.19 -2.43 -20.79
CA TYR A 160 15.68 -3.62 -21.48
C TYR A 160 16.04 -3.35 -22.94
N GLY A 161 15.90 -2.10 -23.40
CA GLY A 161 16.17 -1.70 -24.79
C GLY A 161 15.09 -2.15 -25.78
N ARG A 162 13.92 -2.59 -25.30
CA ARG A 162 12.83 -3.05 -26.17
C ARG A 162 12.13 -1.86 -26.80
N SER A 163 11.58 -2.08 -28.00
CA SER A 163 10.80 -1.09 -28.73
C SER A 163 9.33 -1.17 -28.33
N TYR A 164 8.63 -0.05 -28.45
CA TYR A 164 7.17 -0.05 -28.39
C TYR A 164 6.57 -0.90 -29.53
N PRO A 165 5.72 -1.90 -29.23
CA PRO A 165 5.10 -2.74 -30.26
C PRO A 165 4.07 -2.02 -31.14
N GLY A 166 3.55 -0.88 -30.68
CA GLY A 166 2.44 -0.17 -31.32
C GLY A 166 1.09 -0.42 -30.63
N ASN A 167 0.09 0.38 -30.97
CA ASN A 167 -1.28 0.23 -30.49
C ASN A 167 -2.20 -0.13 -31.66
N ALA A 168 -2.64 -1.38 -31.72
CA ALA A 168 -3.45 -1.89 -32.82
C ALA A 168 -4.84 -1.23 -32.91
N ALA A 169 -5.34 -0.69 -31.80
CA ALA A 169 -6.65 -0.03 -31.73
C ALA A 169 -6.58 1.51 -31.75
N GLU A 170 -5.40 2.09 -32.06
CA GLU A 170 -5.21 3.55 -32.07
C GLU A 170 -6.16 4.26 -33.05
N ALA A 171 -6.36 3.68 -34.24
CA ALA A 171 -7.25 4.23 -35.27
C ALA A 171 -8.73 4.25 -34.83
N GLN A 172 -9.12 3.37 -33.92
CA GLN A 172 -10.45 3.32 -33.30
C GLN A 172 -10.54 4.21 -32.05
N GLY A 173 -9.44 4.86 -31.64
CA GLY A 173 -9.39 5.72 -30.46
C GLY A 173 -9.33 4.94 -29.14
N PHE A 174 -8.78 3.73 -29.13
CA PHE A 174 -8.63 2.92 -27.92
C PHE A 174 -7.17 2.51 -27.65
N ASN A 175 -6.89 2.10 -26.41
CA ASN A 175 -5.60 1.51 -26.05
C ASN A 175 -5.67 -0.02 -26.17
N ASP A 176 -4.88 -0.62 -27.06
CA ASP A 176 -4.71 -2.06 -27.23
C ASP A 176 -3.26 -2.46 -26.96
N VAL A 177 -3.07 -3.31 -25.95
CA VAL A 177 -1.76 -3.62 -25.37
C VAL A 177 -1.27 -4.99 -25.83
N ASP A 178 -0.04 -5.01 -26.34
CA ASP A 178 0.75 -6.22 -26.52
C ASP A 178 1.59 -6.49 -25.26
N CYS A 179 1.45 -7.71 -24.72
CA CYS A 179 2.06 -8.10 -23.45
C CYS A 179 3.34 -8.90 -23.67
N TRP A 180 4.30 -8.70 -22.78
CA TRP A 180 5.38 -9.66 -22.56
C TRP A 180 4.77 -10.81 -21.76
N ASN A 181 4.68 -12.02 -22.33
CA ASN A 181 4.09 -13.20 -21.68
C ASN A 181 4.84 -13.59 -20.37
N ALA A 182 4.56 -12.84 -19.30
CA ALA A 182 5.27 -12.82 -18.03
C ALA A 182 4.30 -12.46 -16.90
N SER A 183 4.67 -12.82 -15.67
CA SER A 183 4.05 -12.36 -14.44
C SER A 183 5.11 -11.89 -13.45
N THR A 184 4.72 -11.06 -12.50
CA THR A 184 5.58 -10.65 -11.39
C THR A 184 4.77 -10.53 -10.10
N VAL A 185 5.44 -10.63 -8.95
CA VAL A 185 4.82 -10.45 -7.63
C VAL A 185 5.12 -9.03 -7.15
N VAL A 186 4.08 -8.28 -6.82
CA VAL A 186 4.18 -6.90 -6.33
C VAL A 186 3.71 -6.78 -4.88
N HIS A 187 4.39 -5.93 -4.12
CA HIS A 187 3.98 -5.52 -2.77
C HIS A 187 3.20 -4.21 -2.83
N ILE A 188 2.11 -4.10 -2.08
CA ILE A 188 1.39 -2.83 -1.92
C ILE A 188 2.16 -1.94 -0.95
N VAL A 189 2.74 -0.85 -1.46
CA VAL A 189 3.53 0.11 -0.67
C VAL A 189 2.90 1.50 -0.62
N ASP A 190 1.84 1.71 -1.39
CA ASP A 190 1.18 2.99 -1.53
C ASP A 190 -0.33 2.80 -1.81
N ASN A 191 -1.07 3.89 -1.87
CA ASN A 191 -2.44 3.94 -2.31
C ASN A 191 -2.55 4.81 -3.57
N CYS A 192 -3.42 4.42 -4.50
CA CYS A 192 -3.84 5.33 -5.55
C CYS A 192 -5.16 6.01 -5.11
N PRO A 193 -5.12 7.27 -4.68
CA PRO A 193 -6.31 7.90 -4.13
C PRO A 193 -7.30 8.30 -5.23
N ALA A 194 -8.57 7.95 -5.06
CA ALA A 194 -9.67 8.42 -5.90
C ALA A 194 -9.77 9.94 -5.97
N PHE A 195 -9.27 10.63 -4.94
CA PHE A 195 -9.27 12.08 -4.84
C PHE A 195 -7.92 12.61 -4.37
N GLN A 196 -7.37 13.59 -5.09
CA GLN A 196 -6.12 14.26 -4.74
C GLN A 196 -6.32 15.76 -4.52
N ASN A 197 -5.70 16.27 -3.47
CA ASN A 197 -5.54 17.71 -3.30
C ASN A 197 -4.47 18.19 -4.28
N LYS A 198 -4.86 18.94 -5.30
CA LYS A 198 -3.94 19.66 -6.20
C LYS A 198 -4.16 21.16 -6.09
N SER A 199 -3.22 21.96 -6.58
CA SER A 199 -3.37 23.41 -6.66
C SER A 199 -4.67 23.77 -7.40
N GLY A 200 -5.65 24.33 -6.68
CA GLY A 200 -6.98 24.65 -7.21
C GLY A 200 -8.14 23.78 -6.69
N GLY A 201 -7.85 22.74 -5.89
CA GLY A 201 -8.88 22.00 -5.16
C GLY A 201 -8.74 20.47 -5.22
N LEU A 202 -9.82 19.82 -4.79
CA LEU A 202 -9.93 18.37 -4.70
C LEU A 202 -10.27 17.82 -6.09
N ASN A 203 -9.32 17.11 -6.71
CA ASN A 203 -9.44 16.57 -8.06
C ASN A 203 -9.67 15.07 -8.01
N GLN A 204 -10.66 14.58 -8.75
CA GLN A 204 -10.93 13.16 -8.89
C GLN A 204 -9.93 12.52 -9.87
N GLN A 205 -9.29 11.43 -9.45
CA GLN A 205 -8.48 10.61 -10.34
C GLN A 205 -9.34 9.53 -10.99
N GLN A 206 -9.67 9.71 -12.26
CA GLN A 206 -10.57 8.78 -12.97
C GLN A 206 -10.04 7.34 -13.03
N VAL A 207 -8.71 7.17 -13.07
CA VAL A 207 -8.09 5.83 -13.13
C VAL A 207 -8.21 5.06 -11.81
N CYS A 208 -8.22 5.77 -10.68
CA CYS A 208 -8.28 5.19 -9.33
C CYS A 208 -9.66 5.36 -8.67
N ASN A 209 -10.59 6.00 -9.35
CA ASN A 209 -11.98 6.13 -8.94
C ASN A 209 -12.89 5.50 -9.99
N SER A 210 -12.87 4.18 -10.07
CA SER A 210 -13.62 3.42 -11.06
C SER A 210 -14.17 2.11 -10.49
N ASP A 211 -15.07 1.48 -11.25
CA ASP A 211 -15.59 0.13 -11.02
C ASP A 211 -14.62 -0.97 -11.45
N THR A 212 -13.44 -0.62 -11.97
CA THR A 212 -12.39 -1.57 -12.37
C THR A 212 -11.31 -1.60 -11.30
N TYR A 213 -10.94 -2.80 -10.84
CA TYR A 213 -9.80 -3.00 -9.94
C TYR A 213 -8.56 -2.34 -10.53
N HIS A 214 -7.84 -1.58 -9.72
CA HIS A 214 -6.77 -0.76 -10.24
C HIS A 214 -5.51 -0.77 -9.38
N PHE A 215 -4.39 -1.05 -10.07
CA PHE A 215 -3.05 -1.00 -9.52
C PHE A 215 -2.26 0.08 -10.25
N ASP A 216 -1.63 0.98 -9.52
CA ASP A 216 -0.56 1.79 -10.09
C ASP A 216 0.74 1.04 -9.83
N LEU A 217 1.34 0.43 -10.86
CA LEU A 217 2.56 -0.35 -10.71
C LEU A 217 3.77 0.56 -10.71
N SER A 218 4.83 0.23 -9.98
CA SER A 218 6.13 0.88 -10.27
C SER A 218 6.48 0.73 -11.76
N PHE A 219 7.13 1.72 -12.36
CA PHE A 219 7.61 1.64 -13.74
C PHE A 219 8.30 0.31 -14.05
N TYR A 220 9.14 -0.15 -13.13
CA TYR A 220 9.93 -1.38 -13.25
C TYR A 220 9.08 -2.66 -13.13
N ALA A 221 7.97 -2.65 -12.39
CA ALA A 221 7.00 -3.75 -12.40
C ALA A 221 6.18 -3.74 -13.69
N PHE A 222 5.76 -2.56 -14.16
CA PHE A 222 4.99 -2.41 -15.40
C PHE A 222 5.78 -2.89 -16.61
N GLU A 223 7.05 -2.47 -16.74
CA GLU A 223 7.88 -2.80 -17.90
C GLU A 223 8.12 -4.31 -18.03
N GLN A 224 8.08 -5.08 -16.93
CA GLN A 224 8.17 -6.54 -17.00
C GLN A 224 6.99 -7.16 -17.77
N LEU A 225 5.84 -6.49 -17.78
CA LEU A 225 4.58 -7.02 -18.29
C LEU A 225 4.19 -6.44 -19.66
N ALA A 226 4.48 -5.17 -19.93
CA ALA A 226 4.23 -4.51 -21.21
C ALA A 226 5.16 -3.31 -21.40
N HIS A 227 5.25 -2.75 -22.61
CA HIS A 227 6.07 -1.54 -22.82
C HIS A 227 5.45 -0.32 -22.10
N PRO A 228 6.20 0.46 -21.28
CA PRO A 228 5.65 1.60 -20.54
C PRO A 228 5.01 2.71 -21.40
N ILE A 229 5.29 2.76 -22.70
CA ILE A 229 4.64 3.69 -23.64
C ILE A 229 3.12 3.48 -23.72
N TYR A 230 2.60 2.29 -23.40
CA TYR A 230 1.14 2.12 -23.34
C TYR A 230 0.48 3.01 -22.27
N GLY A 231 1.19 3.42 -21.21
CA GLY A 231 0.65 4.23 -20.11
C GLY A 231 -0.31 3.49 -19.19
N SER A 232 -1.06 2.53 -19.72
CA SER A 232 -1.96 1.64 -19.01
C SER A 232 -2.00 0.27 -19.70
N MET A 233 -2.43 -0.76 -18.97
CA MET A 233 -2.66 -2.10 -19.52
C MET A 233 -3.83 -2.80 -18.84
N GLY A 234 -4.44 -3.75 -19.56
CA GLY A 234 -5.26 -4.77 -18.93
C GLY A 234 -4.40 -5.57 -17.96
N LEU A 235 -4.95 -5.87 -16.78
CA LEU A 235 -4.25 -6.61 -15.74
C LEU A 235 -5.06 -7.84 -15.35
N GLU A 236 -4.38 -8.95 -15.14
CA GLU A 236 -4.89 -10.04 -14.30
C GLU A 236 -4.07 -10.09 -13.02
N PHE A 237 -4.73 -10.30 -11.88
CA PHE A 237 -4.07 -10.36 -10.59
C PHE A 237 -4.69 -11.39 -9.64
N ARG A 238 -3.87 -11.91 -8.73
CA ARG A 238 -4.30 -12.79 -7.63
C ARG A 238 -3.45 -12.58 -6.38
N PRO A 239 -4.01 -12.72 -5.16
CA PRO A 239 -3.23 -12.52 -3.95
C PRO A 239 -2.28 -13.70 -3.71
N MET A 240 -1.13 -13.38 -3.13
CA MET A 240 -0.03 -14.31 -2.90
C MET A 240 0.43 -14.24 -1.45
N ASP A 241 0.88 -15.36 -0.91
CA ASP A 241 1.67 -15.33 0.30
C ASP A 241 3.03 -14.67 0.00
N CYS A 242 3.33 -13.58 0.72
CA CYS A 242 4.53 -12.77 0.50
C CYS A 242 5.84 -13.48 0.87
N TYR A 243 5.80 -14.61 1.56
CA TYR A 243 6.97 -15.38 2.00
C TYR A 243 7.27 -16.51 1.04
N THR A 244 6.24 -17.28 0.68
CA THR A 244 6.40 -18.47 -0.16
C THR A 244 6.26 -18.16 -1.65
N ASN A 245 5.75 -16.97 -2.01
CA ASN A 245 5.33 -16.63 -3.37
C ASN A 245 4.38 -17.69 -3.96
N THR A 246 3.53 -18.27 -3.12
CA THR A 246 2.49 -19.19 -3.57
C THR A 246 1.15 -18.48 -3.58
N PRO A 247 0.28 -18.74 -4.57
CA PRO A 247 -1.08 -18.25 -4.55
C PRO A 247 -1.80 -18.74 -3.30
N PHE A 248 -2.63 -17.87 -2.70
CA PHE A 248 -3.53 -18.34 -1.65
C PHE A 248 -4.48 -19.39 -2.23
N ASN A 249 -4.46 -20.60 -1.69
CA ASN A 249 -5.42 -21.63 -2.06
C ASN A 249 -6.78 -21.30 -1.44
N PHE A 250 -7.66 -20.69 -2.24
CA PHE A 250 -9.04 -20.40 -1.84
C PHE A 250 -9.92 -21.65 -1.68
N THR A 251 -9.38 -22.85 -1.94
CA THR A 251 -10.11 -24.13 -1.92
C THR A 251 -10.22 -24.77 -0.53
N GLY A 252 -9.70 -24.14 0.54
CA GLY A 252 -9.70 -24.72 1.89
C GLY A 252 -10.88 -24.28 2.76
N GLY A 253 -11.86 -25.15 2.99
CA GLY A 253 -12.96 -24.88 3.92
C GLY A 253 -12.49 -24.51 5.34
N ALA A 254 -13.14 -23.49 5.93
CA ALA A 254 -13.33 -23.14 7.35
C ALA A 254 -12.22 -23.37 8.43
N GLY A 255 -11.01 -23.82 8.10
CA GLY A 255 -10.02 -24.28 9.09
C GLY A 255 -8.62 -23.68 8.97
N GLY A 256 -8.33 -22.88 7.94
CA GLY A 256 -7.12 -22.05 7.90
C GLY A 256 -7.33 -20.75 8.67
N PRO A 257 -6.27 -20.05 9.14
CA PRO A 257 -6.39 -18.75 9.81
C PRO A 257 -6.98 -17.63 8.91
N TYR A 258 -7.24 -17.96 7.65
CA TYR A 258 -7.87 -17.13 6.64
C TYR A 258 -9.28 -17.65 6.46
N PHE A 259 -10.25 -17.00 7.11
CA PHE A 259 -11.68 -17.28 6.95
C PHE A 259 -12.01 -17.27 5.46
N VAL A 260 -12.60 -18.35 4.92
CA VAL A 260 -13.15 -18.44 3.54
C VAL A 260 -14.63 -18.02 3.57
N ASN A 261 -15.01 -16.87 3.01
CA ASN A 261 -16.41 -16.48 2.81
C ASN A 261 -16.91 -17.18 1.55
N THR A 262 -18.08 -17.79 1.64
CA THR A 262 -18.79 -18.57 0.62
C THR A 262 -19.18 -17.78 -0.64
N THR A 263 -18.84 -16.49 -0.74
CA THR A 263 -19.02 -15.65 -1.93
C THR A 263 -17.79 -15.59 -2.86
N GLY A 264 -16.73 -16.34 -2.57
CA GLY A 264 -15.51 -16.38 -3.41
C GLY A 264 -14.60 -15.15 -3.27
N PHE A 265 -14.96 -14.23 -2.37
CA PHE A 265 -14.17 -13.06 -2.01
C PHE A 265 -13.69 -13.20 -0.58
N LEU A 266 -12.37 -13.14 -0.37
CA LEU A 266 -11.82 -12.91 0.95
C LEU A 266 -11.43 -11.47 1.15
N PRO A 267 -12.22 -10.71 1.94
CA PRO A 267 -11.75 -9.44 2.43
C PRO A 267 -10.39 -9.68 3.07
N GLY A 268 -9.43 -8.95 2.53
CA GLY A 268 -8.02 -9.21 2.64
C GLY A 268 -7.50 -9.46 4.05
N TYR A 269 -6.41 -10.20 4.05
CA TYR A 269 -5.76 -10.68 5.23
C TYR A 269 -4.95 -9.57 5.88
N ILE A 270 -5.08 -9.48 7.20
CA ILE A 270 -4.26 -8.65 8.06
C ILE A 270 -3.57 -9.62 8.99
N ASN A 271 -2.25 -9.57 9.01
CA ASN A 271 -1.48 -10.39 9.91
C ASN A 271 -1.74 -9.91 11.36
N SER A 272 -1.97 -10.87 12.25
CA SER A 272 -2.09 -10.60 13.69
C SER A 272 -0.79 -10.08 14.30
N THR A 273 0.34 -10.40 13.67
CA THR A 273 1.63 -9.79 13.93
C THR A 273 1.72 -8.49 13.16
N ILE A 274 2.02 -7.37 13.84
CA ILE A 274 2.23 -6.06 13.20
C ILE A 274 3.61 -6.00 12.55
N TYR A 275 4.59 -6.52 13.28
CA TYR A 275 5.99 -6.54 12.89
C TYR A 275 6.62 -7.85 13.40
N GLY A 276 7.12 -8.66 12.46
CA GLY A 276 7.87 -9.90 12.69
C GLY A 276 9.33 -9.70 12.31
N ASP A 277 9.84 -10.51 11.38
CA ASP A 277 11.13 -10.23 10.71
C ASP A 277 11.03 -9.06 9.71
N ARG A 278 9.81 -8.60 9.45
CA ARG A 278 9.47 -7.45 8.61
C ARG A 278 8.17 -6.80 9.06
N VAL A 279 7.83 -5.65 8.48
CA VAL A 279 6.46 -5.14 8.61
C VAL A 279 5.54 -6.12 7.90
N GLU A 280 4.55 -6.60 8.64
CA GLU A 280 3.67 -7.65 8.17
C GLU A 280 2.51 -7.09 7.36
N THR A 281 1.94 -7.96 6.51
CA THR A 281 0.79 -7.64 5.67
C THR A 281 -0.37 -7.11 6.51
N GLY A 282 -0.98 -5.99 6.11
CA GLY A 282 -2.04 -5.33 6.89
C GLY A 282 -1.64 -3.98 7.48
N TRP A 283 -0.35 -3.72 7.64
CA TRP A 283 0.14 -2.65 8.51
C TRP A 283 1.04 -1.68 7.78
N SER A 284 0.59 -0.43 7.69
CA SER A 284 1.50 0.67 7.31
C SER A 284 2.40 1.04 8.48
N TRP A 285 3.57 1.58 8.15
CA TRP A 285 4.60 2.02 9.07
C TRP A 285 4.90 3.51 8.82
N ASN A 286 4.57 4.36 9.77
CA ASN A 286 4.63 5.82 9.61
C ASN A 286 5.37 6.46 10.79
N PRO A 287 6.68 6.67 10.67
CA PRO A 287 7.45 7.38 11.67
C PRO A 287 7.17 8.89 11.58
N TYR A 288 7.39 9.61 12.67
CA TYR A 288 7.34 11.06 12.67
C TYR A 288 8.48 11.64 13.50
N TYR A 289 9.00 12.80 13.06
CA TYR A 289 10.29 13.33 13.50
C TYR A 289 11.40 12.28 13.40
N LEU A 290 11.47 11.59 12.26
CA LEU A 290 12.47 10.57 11.95
C LEU A 290 13.78 11.24 11.51
N HIS A 291 14.91 10.74 12.00
CA HIS A 291 16.23 11.04 11.45
C HIS A 291 16.71 9.93 10.52
N SER A 292 16.73 8.70 11.04
CA SER A 292 17.08 7.51 10.25
C SER A 292 16.09 6.38 10.46
N SER A 293 15.82 5.63 9.41
CA SER A 293 15.17 4.33 9.45
C SER A 293 15.91 3.33 8.59
N GLU A 294 15.95 2.10 9.09
CA GLU A 294 16.52 1.00 8.36
C GLU A 294 15.69 -0.25 8.60
N PHE A 295 15.18 -0.81 7.51
CA PHE A 295 14.26 -1.93 7.58
C PHE A 295 15.01 -3.25 7.66
N TRP A 296 14.46 -4.17 8.44
CA TRP A 296 14.83 -5.59 8.43
C TRP A 296 16.32 -5.86 8.66
N ARG A 297 16.96 -5.07 9.52
CA ARG A 297 18.35 -5.23 9.92
C ARG A 297 18.62 -6.65 10.44
N PRO A 298 19.41 -7.46 9.74
CA PRO A 298 19.66 -8.84 10.14
C PRO A 298 20.34 -8.93 11.51
N GLY A 299 19.86 -9.82 12.39
CA GLY A 299 20.41 -10.01 13.73
C GLY A 299 20.06 -8.91 14.74
N ALA A 300 19.35 -7.86 14.31
CA ALA A 300 19.01 -6.73 15.16
C ALA A 300 17.73 -6.96 16.00
N GLY A 301 17.00 -8.05 15.77
CA GLY A 301 15.79 -8.43 16.49
C GLY A 301 16.02 -9.43 17.63
N VAL A 302 14.90 -9.99 18.12
CA VAL A 302 14.87 -10.94 19.24
C VAL A 302 15.45 -12.28 18.78
N ASN A 303 16.32 -12.88 19.59
CA ASN A 303 16.98 -14.15 19.26
C ASN A 303 17.74 -14.13 17.91
N GLY A 304 18.22 -12.96 17.47
CA GLY A 304 18.92 -12.81 16.20
C GLY A 304 18.02 -12.72 14.96
N SER A 305 16.72 -12.53 15.15
CA SER A 305 15.77 -12.19 14.09
C SER A 305 16.10 -10.83 13.46
N ASN A 306 15.36 -10.43 12.43
CA ASN A 306 15.45 -9.09 11.86
C ASN A 306 14.74 -8.07 12.77
N ALA A 307 15.13 -6.80 12.66
CA ALA A 307 14.45 -5.68 13.33
C ALA A 307 14.45 -4.43 12.45
N THR A 308 13.51 -3.52 12.66
CA THR A 308 13.59 -2.18 12.06
C THR A 308 14.33 -1.27 13.03
N CYS A 309 15.42 -0.69 12.56
CA CYS A 309 16.20 0.26 13.34
C CYS A 309 15.74 1.68 13.06
N VAL A 310 15.51 2.47 14.10
CA VAL A 310 15.07 3.86 13.97
C VAL A 310 15.86 4.78 14.87
N THR A 311 16.04 6.00 14.38
CA THR A 311 16.48 7.15 15.17
C THR A 311 15.42 8.22 15.03
N VAL A 312 14.80 8.60 16.15
CA VAL A 312 13.80 9.66 16.19
C VAL A 312 14.36 10.90 16.86
N ALA A 313 14.04 12.07 16.32
CA ALA A 313 14.53 13.35 16.79
C ALA A 313 13.97 13.73 18.15
N THR A 314 14.78 14.45 18.92
CA THR A 314 14.34 15.11 20.15
C THR A 314 13.69 16.46 19.83
N ARG A 315 12.84 16.94 20.75
CA ARG A 315 12.15 18.26 20.68
C ARG A 315 13.09 19.42 20.33
N ALA A 316 14.34 19.37 20.81
CA ALA A 316 15.32 20.44 20.62
C ALA A 316 15.86 20.54 19.18
N GLN A 317 15.71 19.50 18.36
CA GLN A 317 16.32 19.44 17.04
C GLN A 317 15.45 20.07 15.93
N TYR A 318 14.16 20.30 16.15
CA TYR A 318 13.23 20.80 15.12
C TYR A 318 12.72 22.24 15.30
N ASN A 319 13.17 23.00 16.31
CA ASN A 319 12.79 24.41 16.52
C ASN A 319 11.26 24.69 16.49
N GLN A 320 10.41 23.72 16.85
CA GLN A 320 8.96 23.90 16.94
C GLN A 320 8.53 24.05 18.41
N PRO A 321 8.03 25.23 18.85
CA PRO A 321 7.49 25.39 20.19
C PRO A 321 6.19 24.58 20.35
N GLY A 322 6.14 23.66 21.32
CA GLY A 322 4.88 23.07 21.81
C GLY A 322 4.54 21.64 21.39
N THR A 323 5.36 20.94 20.60
CA THR A 323 5.10 19.55 20.18
C THR A 323 6.09 18.55 20.80
N GLY A 324 5.58 17.37 21.20
CA GLY A 324 6.34 16.30 21.89
C GLY A 324 7.36 15.58 21.00
N GLY A 325 8.19 14.71 21.59
CA GLY A 325 9.25 13.97 20.89
C GLY A 325 8.76 13.08 19.74
N GLY A 326 9.70 12.56 18.94
CA GLY A 326 9.42 11.68 17.80
C GLY A 326 8.71 10.38 18.13
N GLY A 327 8.28 9.66 17.09
CA GLY A 327 7.49 8.46 17.27
C GLY A 327 7.34 7.56 16.05
N LEU A 328 6.68 6.43 16.28
CA LEU A 328 6.31 5.45 15.26
C LEU A 328 4.81 5.19 15.34
N THR A 329 4.17 5.22 14.19
CA THR A 329 2.77 4.85 14.04
C THR A 329 2.66 3.62 13.14
N PHE A 330 1.99 2.58 13.63
CA PHE A 330 1.54 1.47 12.81
C PHE A 330 0.04 1.64 12.56
N THR A 331 -0.39 1.67 11.30
CA THR A 331 -1.80 1.90 10.95
C THR A 331 -2.32 0.82 10.03
N CYS A 332 -3.46 0.26 10.39
CA CYS A 332 -4.27 -0.61 9.54
C CYS A 332 -5.32 0.27 8.84
N ARG A 333 -5.22 0.40 7.52
CA ARG A 333 -6.06 1.31 6.71
C ARG A 333 -7.47 0.76 6.52
N GLU A 334 -8.49 1.57 6.82
CA GLU A 334 -9.90 1.21 6.68
C GLU A 334 -10.30 -0.11 7.37
N CYS A 335 -9.54 -0.52 8.38
CA CYS A 335 -9.73 -1.77 9.09
C CYS A 335 -10.95 -1.75 10.02
N SER A 336 -11.71 -0.65 10.00
CA SER A 336 -13.06 -0.58 10.57
C SER A 336 -14.07 -1.41 9.77
N LYS A 337 -13.82 -1.68 8.49
CA LYS A 337 -14.70 -2.49 7.63
C LYS A 337 -14.82 -3.93 8.14
N PRO A 338 -16.03 -4.52 8.19
CA PRO A 338 -16.25 -5.90 8.63
C PRO A 338 -15.30 -6.91 7.97
N GLY A 339 -14.63 -7.73 8.79
CA GLY A 339 -13.66 -8.73 8.34
C GLY A 339 -12.20 -8.26 8.42
N TYR A 340 -11.96 -6.96 8.60
CA TYR A 340 -10.62 -6.38 8.64
C TYR A 340 -10.17 -5.91 10.03
N GLN A 341 -10.89 -6.22 11.10
CA GLN A 341 -10.57 -5.71 12.45
C GLN A 341 -9.48 -6.56 13.15
N PRO A 342 -8.19 -6.14 13.20
CA PRO A 342 -7.13 -6.96 13.82
C PRO A 342 -7.33 -7.18 15.32
N PHE A 343 -8.01 -6.25 15.99
CA PHE A 343 -8.31 -6.30 17.43
C PHE A 343 -9.75 -6.73 17.73
N GLY A 344 -10.48 -7.25 16.74
CA GLY A 344 -11.82 -7.79 16.96
C GLY A 344 -11.80 -9.11 17.75
N VAL A 345 -10.71 -9.88 17.63
CA VAL A 345 -10.52 -11.18 18.29
C VAL A 345 -9.43 -11.15 19.38
N ASN A 346 -8.40 -10.32 19.20
CA ASN A 346 -7.27 -10.19 20.11
C ASN A 346 -7.32 -8.84 20.84
N ASN A 347 -7.26 -8.85 22.17
CA ASN A 347 -7.27 -7.64 23.00
C ASN A 347 -5.92 -7.40 23.71
N GLN A 348 -4.85 -8.02 23.22
CA GLN A 348 -3.50 -7.90 23.77
C GLN A 348 -2.54 -7.43 22.69
N LEU A 349 -1.56 -6.62 23.10
CA LEU A 349 -0.46 -6.21 22.26
C LEU A 349 0.85 -6.53 22.98
N GLN A 350 1.75 -7.19 22.25
CA GLN A 350 3.09 -7.51 22.68
C GLN A 350 4.07 -6.92 21.68
N PHE A 351 5.12 -6.31 22.17
CA PHE A 351 6.20 -5.83 21.31
C PHE A 351 7.52 -5.82 22.07
N TRP A 352 8.60 -5.89 21.31
CA TRP A 352 9.97 -5.86 21.80
C TRP A 352 10.62 -4.57 21.35
N VAL A 353 11.33 -3.91 22.26
CA VAL A 353 12.10 -2.70 21.94
C VAL A 353 13.40 -2.76 22.72
N ARG A 354 14.51 -2.45 22.04
CA ARG A 354 15.80 -2.32 22.71
C ARG A 354 16.57 -1.12 22.20
N SER A 355 17.21 -0.41 23.13
CA SER A 355 18.29 0.50 22.75
C SER A 355 19.49 -0.27 22.23
N ASN A 356 20.01 0.15 21.08
CA ASN A 356 21.28 -0.34 20.57
C ASN A 356 22.39 0.72 20.66
N SER A 357 22.14 1.83 21.38
CA SER A 357 23.15 2.85 21.59
C SER A 357 24.28 2.34 22.49
N SER A 358 25.49 2.29 21.95
CA SER A 358 26.71 1.86 22.63
C SER A 358 27.54 3.02 23.21
N GLY A 359 27.06 4.26 23.12
CA GLY A 359 27.85 5.46 23.47
C GLY A 359 27.17 6.37 24.49
N ILE A 360 28.00 7.12 25.22
CA ILE A 360 27.60 8.40 25.82
C ILE A 360 27.35 9.35 24.64
N PRO A 361 26.22 10.06 24.59
CA PRO A 361 25.94 10.93 23.46
C PRO A 361 26.96 12.08 23.46
N SER A 362 27.40 12.48 22.28
CA SER A 362 28.20 13.70 22.12
C SER A 362 27.39 14.97 22.34
N ASP A 363 26.05 14.91 22.23
CA ASP A 363 25.13 16.00 22.54
C ASP A 363 24.46 15.77 23.91
N PRO A 364 24.62 16.66 24.90
CA PRO A 364 23.96 16.53 26.21
C PRO A 364 22.42 16.60 26.16
N ARG A 365 21.81 16.95 25.01
CA ARG A 365 20.36 16.91 24.78
C ARG A 365 19.87 15.58 24.21
N GLU A 366 20.78 14.67 23.88
CA GLU A 366 20.44 13.32 23.45
C GLU A 366 20.36 12.42 24.68
N GLN A 367 19.21 11.77 24.85
CA GLN A 367 19.12 10.64 25.76
C GLN A 367 19.51 9.39 25.00
N THR A 368 20.75 8.94 25.18
CA THR A 368 21.12 7.57 24.82
C THR A 368 20.69 6.66 25.96
N TYR A 369 19.76 5.78 25.65
CA TYR A 369 19.47 4.65 26.52
C TYR A 369 20.66 3.68 26.44
N PRO A 370 21.26 3.25 27.56
CA PRO A 370 22.29 2.22 27.53
C PRO A 370 21.85 1.04 26.68
N LYS A 371 22.78 0.44 25.92
CA LYS A 371 22.51 -0.77 25.14
C LYS A 371 21.76 -1.80 26.00
N GLY A 372 20.64 -2.29 25.49
CA GLY A 372 19.79 -3.26 26.18
C GLY A 372 18.81 -2.69 27.22
N SER A 373 18.83 -1.37 27.49
CA SER A 373 17.81 -0.72 28.31
C SER A 373 16.56 -0.35 27.50
N LEU A 374 15.43 -0.26 28.21
CA LEU A 374 14.15 0.16 27.64
C LEU A 374 14.11 1.70 27.54
N PRO A 375 13.85 2.27 26.36
CA PRO A 375 13.63 3.71 26.22
C PRO A 375 12.37 4.16 26.95
N ASN A 376 12.30 5.44 27.35
CA ASN A 376 11.07 6.02 27.89
C ASN A 376 10.00 6.05 26.79
N LEU A 377 9.11 5.07 26.85
CA LEU A 377 8.09 4.84 25.85
C LEU A 377 6.70 5.13 26.41
N SER A 378 5.91 5.82 25.61
CA SER A 378 4.49 6.08 25.77
C SER A 378 3.77 5.32 24.66
N VAL A 379 2.79 4.50 25.00
CA VAL A 379 1.99 3.78 24.01
C VAL A 379 0.56 4.29 24.00
N SER A 380 0.03 4.50 22.81
CA SER A 380 -1.36 4.84 22.56
C SER A 380 -1.94 3.97 21.45
N LEU A 381 -3.18 3.54 21.63
CA LEU A 381 -3.94 2.82 20.61
C LEU A 381 -5.16 3.68 20.28
N ASN A 382 -5.35 3.97 19.01
CA ASN A 382 -6.41 4.83 18.52
C ASN A 382 -7.11 4.17 17.32
N ASN A 383 -8.32 4.61 17.03
CA ASN A 383 -9.01 4.39 15.78
C ASN A 383 -8.83 5.65 14.91
N ALA A 384 -7.98 5.53 13.89
CA ALA A 384 -7.71 6.62 12.97
C ALA A 384 -8.92 7.01 12.14
N ASP A 385 -9.74 6.04 11.72
CA ASP A 385 -10.89 6.26 10.85
C ASP A 385 -11.98 7.10 11.55
N ASN A 386 -12.18 6.89 12.86
CA ASN A 386 -13.25 7.57 13.63
C ASN A 386 -12.72 8.61 14.62
N GLY A 387 -11.40 8.89 14.63
CA GLY A 387 -10.78 9.86 15.56
C GLY A 387 -10.94 9.52 17.05
N GLN A 388 -11.15 8.24 17.39
CA GLN A 388 -11.37 7.80 18.77
C GLN A 388 -10.08 7.22 19.37
N SER A 389 -9.80 7.46 20.66
CA SER A 389 -8.65 6.89 21.36
C SER A 389 -9.06 5.88 22.43
N CYS A 390 -8.32 4.78 22.53
CA CYS A 390 -8.33 3.95 23.73
C CYS A 390 -7.38 4.60 24.74
N ASN A 391 -7.95 5.05 25.85
CA ASN A 391 -7.31 5.80 26.95
C ASN A 391 -7.15 7.29 26.66
N ALA A 392 -7.83 8.12 27.47
CA ALA A 392 -7.69 9.59 27.44
C ALA A 392 -6.28 10.05 27.88
N ALA A 393 -5.46 9.16 28.44
CA ALA A 393 -4.08 9.42 28.81
C ALA A 393 -3.18 8.29 28.27
N PRO A 394 -2.06 8.61 27.60
CA PRO A 394 -1.10 7.60 27.19
C PRO A 394 -0.55 6.84 28.39
N HIS A 395 -0.45 5.51 28.27
CA HIS A 395 0.23 4.70 29.27
C HIS A 395 1.74 4.90 29.11
N LEU A 396 2.39 5.41 30.15
CA LEU A 396 3.84 5.36 30.27
C LEU A 396 4.24 3.94 30.63
N ALA A 397 5.14 3.34 29.86
CA ALA A 397 5.74 2.05 30.17
C ALA A 397 6.71 2.21 31.36
N SER A 398 6.18 2.41 32.57
CA SER A 398 7.01 2.64 33.77
C SER A 398 7.37 1.36 34.53
N THR A 399 6.84 0.19 34.13
CA THR A 399 7.15 -1.09 34.79
C THR A 399 7.24 -2.23 33.76
N PRO A 400 8.45 -2.70 33.41
CA PRO A 400 8.62 -3.95 32.67
C PRO A 400 8.13 -5.11 33.55
N GLN A 401 7.30 -6.01 33.01
CA GLN A 401 7.27 -7.36 33.54
C GLN A 401 8.48 -8.08 32.97
N TYR A 402 9.57 -8.13 33.75
CA TYR A 402 10.74 -8.92 33.40
C TYR A 402 10.36 -10.40 33.40
N GLN A 403 10.15 -10.98 32.22
CA GLN A 403 10.38 -12.41 32.03
C GLN A 403 11.85 -12.60 31.65
N VAL A 404 12.49 -13.57 32.27
CA VAL A 404 13.92 -13.87 32.12
C VAL A 404 14.20 -14.17 30.63
N GLY A 405 14.82 -13.23 29.91
CA GLY A 405 15.11 -13.35 28.47
C GLY A 405 15.23 -12.05 27.66
N GLY A 406 14.78 -10.91 28.16
CA GLY A 406 14.93 -9.61 27.49
C GLY A 406 13.86 -8.58 27.91
N PRO A 407 13.93 -7.33 27.43
CA PRO A 407 12.92 -6.31 27.72
C PRO A 407 11.65 -6.59 26.90
N LEU A 408 10.76 -7.42 27.43
CA LEU A 408 9.39 -7.60 26.93
C LEU A 408 8.50 -6.52 27.55
N LEU A 409 7.79 -5.75 26.72
CA LEU A 409 6.65 -4.97 27.19
C LEU A 409 5.34 -5.66 26.80
N LEU A 410 4.65 -6.19 27.81
CA LEU A 410 3.30 -6.70 27.68
C LEU A 410 2.31 -5.60 28.05
N LEU A 411 1.47 -5.18 27.11
CA LEU A 411 0.35 -4.29 27.37
C LEU A 411 -0.96 -5.09 27.32
N GLN A 412 -1.53 -5.32 28.49
CA GLN A 412 -2.89 -5.86 28.61
C GLN A 412 -3.89 -4.70 28.73
N PHE A 413 -4.76 -4.56 27.74
CA PHE A 413 -5.88 -3.65 27.82
C PHE A 413 -6.97 -4.30 28.70
N GLY A 414 -6.82 -4.15 30.01
CA GLY A 414 -7.84 -4.58 30.97
C GLY A 414 -9.19 -3.98 30.63
N GLY A 415 -10.28 -4.72 30.85
CA GLY A 415 -11.66 -4.42 30.41
C GLY A 415 -12.31 -3.10 30.88
N LYS A 416 -11.54 -2.07 31.26
CA LYS A 416 -11.97 -0.67 31.26
C LYS A 416 -12.19 -0.23 29.82
N ARG A 417 -13.37 -0.62 29.33
CA ARG A 417 -14.04 -0.21 28.09
C ARG A 417 -13.36 1.00 27.45
N CYS A 418 -12.65 0.79 26.32
CA CYS A 418 -12.75 1.77 25.25
C CYS A 418 -14.27 2.00 25.09
N ARG A 419 -14.74 3.25 25.17
CA ARG A 419 -16.18 3.53 25.28
C ARG A 419 -17.00 2.94 24.12
N GLN A 420 -16.34 2.40 23.09
CA GLN A 420 -16.91 1.54 22.06
C GLN A 420 -16.06 0.26 21.86
N PRO A 421 -16.68 -0.89 21.53
CA PRO A 421 -15.95 -2.13 21.26
C PRO A 421 -15.01 -1.95 20.07
N LEU A 422 -13.73 -2.31 20.28
CA LEU A 422 -12.68 -2.37 19.23
C LEU A 422 -13.04 -3.30 18.05
N VAL A 423 -14.08 -4.11 18.21
CA VAL A 423 -14.62 -5.08 17.26
C VAL A 423 -15.24 -4.42 16.00
N LYS A 424 -15.35 -3.08 15.94
CA LYS A 424 -15.90 -2.34 14.79
C LYS A 424 -14.97 -1.24 14.24
N SER A 425 -13.67 -1.25 14.55
CA SER A 425 -12.82 -0.07 14.37
C SER A 425 -11.49 -0.34 13.66
N GLY A 426 -11.10 0.60 12.79
CA GLY A 426 -9.75 0.70 12.25
C GLY A 426 -8.77 0.95 13.37
N ALA A 427 -7.53 0.50 13.20
CA ALA A 427 -6.58 0.49 14.30
C ALA A 427 -5.30 1.22 13.93
N ARG A 428 -4.89 2.09 14.85
CA ARG A 428 -3.64 2.86 14.83
C ARG A 428 -2.94 2.65 16.16
N LEU A 429 -1.81 1.95 16.13
CA LEU A 429 -0.89 1.88 17.25
C LEU A 429 0.13 3.00 17.11
N GLU A 430 0.25 3.84 18.12
CA GLU A 430 1.24 4.91 18.16
C GLU A 430 2.15 4.75 19.38
N LEU A 431 3.43 4.57 19.08
CA LEU A 431 4.54 4.52 20.01
C LEU A 431 5.17 5.92 20.03
N ARG A 432 5.08 6.62 21.16
CA ARG A 432 5.64 7.95 21.38
C ARG A 432 6.77 7.90 22.39
N TRP A 433 7.80 8.72 22.20
CA TRP A 433 8.83 8.91 23.22
C TRP A 433 8.51 10.18 24.00
N ARG A 434 8.29 10.06 25.33
CA ARG A 434 8.01 11.20 26.21
C ARG A 434 9.25 11.56 27.02
N PHE A 435 9.67 12.82 26.90
CA PHE A 435 10.76 13.39 27.68
C PHE A 435 10.20 14.40 28.69
N TRP A 436 10.63 14.30 29.96
CA TRP A 436 10.50 15.37 30.96
C TRP A 436 11.77 16.22 30.91
N PRO A 437 11.70 17.56 30.85
CA PRO A 437 12.90 18.39 30.79
C PRO A 437 13.40 18.72 32.20
N HIS A 438 14.72 18.79 32.37
CA HIS A 438 15.33 19.73 33.30
C HIS A 438 16.57 20.39 32.67
N LEU A 439 16.52 21.73 32.65
CA LEU A 439 17.55 22.77 32.50
C LEU A 439 18.35 22.97 31.19
N GLU A 440 18.42 24.23 30.77
CA GLU A 440 19.19 24.82 29.64
C GLU A 440 20.69 25.00 29.95
N LEU A 441 21.56 24.89 28.92
CA LEU A 441 22.40 26.00 28.39
C LEU A 441 23.23 25.57 27.15
N ASN A 442 23.61 26.57 26.35
CA ASN A 442 24.08 26.59 24.95
C ASN A 442 25.32 25.74 24.55
N GLY A 443 25.38 25.36 23.27
CA GLY A 443 26.64 25.03 22.56
C GLY A 443 26.46 24.05 21.40
N ALA A 444 27.01 24.36 20.23
CA ALA A 444 26.75 23.69 18.95
C ALA A 444 27.42 22.30 18.77
N SER A 445 26.71 21.41 18.04
CA SER A 445 27.15 20.41 17.05
C SER A 445 26.46 19.03 17.20
N ARG A 446 26.35 18.29 16.09
CA ARG A 446 25.30 17.29 15.76
C ARG A 446 25.78 15.82 15.87
N ARG A 447 24.95 14.87 16.34
CA ARG A 447 24.61 13.52 15.75
C ARG A 447 24.00 12.52 16.76
N ALA A 448 23.01 11.74 16.28
CA ALA A 448 21.91 11.05 17.00
C ALA A 448 22.11 9.56 17.42
N ALA A 449 21.11 8.99 18.12
CA ALA A 449 21.11 7.67 18.79
C ALA A 449 20.15 6.62 18.16
N ALA A 450 20.61 5.37 18.01
CA ALA A 450 19.89 4.28 17.32
C ALA A 450 19.10 3.31 18.24
N LEU A 451 17.89 2.93 17.81
CA LEU A 451 16.99 1.96 18.44
C LEU A 451 16.69 0.80 17.49
N ALA A 452 16.53 -0.43 17.98
CA ALA A 452 16.02 -1.58 17.21
C ALA A 452 14.66 -2.04 17.76
N ILE A 453 13.70 -2.24 16.86
CA ILE A 453 12.33 -2.71 17.14
C ILE A 453 12.09 -4.04 16.44
#